data_AF-X5MGK8-F1
#
_entry.id   AF-X5MGK8-F1
#
_cell.length_a   1.000
_cell.length_b   1.000
_cell.length_c   1.000
_cell.angle_alpha   90.00
_cell.angle_beta   90.00
_cell.angle_gamma   90.00
#
_symmetry.space_group_name_H-M   'P 1'
#
loop_
_entity.id
_entity.type
_entity.pdbx_description
1 polymer ?
#
loop_
_entity_poly.entity_id
_entity_poly.type
_entity_poly.pdbx_seq_one_letter_code
_entity_poly.pdbx_strand_id
1 'polypeptide(L)'
;MEQNNKQTEQKLSKGREQIKKAHQTQTKPNVKQTEISSIRPPHLCPICGQMAQQNAYPFCSTRCRAIDLNRWLSGSYILPPPLQKTDEEE
;
A
#
# COMPACT_ATOMS: atom_id res chain seq x y z
N MET A 1 -6.77 -31.69 -42.29
CA MET A 1 -7.09 -30.27 -42.03
C MET A 1 -7.57 -30.04 -40.58
N GLU A 2 -8.14 -31.03 -39.91
CA GLU A 2 -8.66 -30.94 -38.52
C GLU A 2 -7.62 -30.72 -37.40
N GLN A 3 -6.33 -31.02 -37.63
CA GLN A 3 -5.31 -31.05 -36.56
C GLN A 3 -4.70 -29.67 -36.25
N ASN A 4 -4.82 -28.71 -37.17
CA ASN A 4 -4.23 -27.37 -37.00
C ASN A 4 -5.10 -26.46 -36.13
N ASN A 5 -6.41 -26.69 -36.07
CA ASN A 5 -7.34 -25.87 -35.27
C ASN A 5 -7.26 -26.21 -33.76
N LYS A 6 -6.99 -27.48 -33.42
CA LYS A 6 -6.74 -27.90 -32.02
C LYS A 6 -5.46 -27.29 -31.44
N GLN A 7 -4.47 -27.01 -32.27
CA GLN A 7 -3.22 -26.37 -31.83
C GLN A 7 -3.37 -24.86 -31.61
N THR A 8 -4.22 -24.17 -32.39
CA THR A 8 -4.53 -22.74 -32.18
C THR A 8 -5.31 -22.50 -30.89
N GLU A 9 -6.28 -23.36 -30.58
CA GLU A 9 -7.05 -23.33 -29.33
C GLU A 9 -6.15 -23.57 -28.10
N GLN A 10 -5.18 -24.49 -28.21
CA GLN A 10 -4.21 -24.76 -27.14
C GLN A 10 -3.18 -23.65 -26.95
N LYS A 11 -2.85 -22.87 -27.98
CA LYS A 11 -1.89 -21.76 -27.86
C LYS A 11 -2.51 -20.52 -27.22
N LEU A 12 -3.82 -20.28 -27.41
CA LEU A 12 -4.52 -19.14 -26.80
C LEU A 12 -4.82 -19.34 -25.29
N SER A 13 -5.08 -20.59 -24.86
CA SER A 13 -5.28 -20.91 -23.43
C SER A 13 -3.99 -20.78 -22.62
N LYS A 14 -2.85 -21.22 -23.17
CA LYS A 14 -1.53 -21.12 -22.53
C LYS A 14 -1.00 -19.69 -22.38
N GLY A 15 -1.44 -18.75 -23.22
CA GLY A 15 -1.11 -17.33 -23.07
C GLY A 15 -1.78 -16.67 -21.85
N ARG A 16 -2.96 -17.14 -21.45
CA ARG A 16 -3.74 -16.58 -20.33
C ARG A 16 -3.30 -17.07 -18.96
N GLU A 17 -2.67 -18.24 -18.86
CA GLU A 17 -2.17 -18.78 -17.58
C GLU A 17 -0.86 -18.14 -17.10
N GLN A 18 -0.12 -17.48 -17.98
CA GLN A 18 1.17 -16.86 -17.63
C GLN A 18 1.03 -15.50 -16.93
N ILE A 19 -0.11 -14.82 -17.07
CA ILE A 19 -0.35 -13.49 -16.48
C ILE A 19 -0.53 -13.55 -14.95
N LYS A 20 -0.90 -14.72 -14.39
CA LYS A 20 -1.15 -14.89 -12.94
C LYS A 20 0.11 -14.99 -12.08
N LYS A 21 1.30 -15.13 -12.68
CA LYS A 21 2.58 -15.29 -11.94
C LYS A 21 3.27 -13.96 -11.57
N ALA A 22 2.89 -12.84 -12.17
CA ALA A 22 3.60 -11.57 -12.00
C ALA A 22 3.25 -10.77 -10.74
N HIS A 23 2.29 -11.23 -9.92
CA HIS A 23 1.96 -10.60 -8.63
C HIS A 23 2.42 -11.40 -7.41
N GLN A 24 3.23 -12.43 -7.59
CA GLN A 24 3.76 -13.26 -6.51
C GLN A 24 5.23 -12.92 -6.21
N THR A 25 5.50 -11.68 -5.80
CA THR A 25 6.80 -11.33 -5.22
C THR A 25 6.59 -10.46 -4.00
N GLN A 26 6.31 -11.11 -2.86
CA GLN A 26 6.69 -10.68 -1.51
C GLN A 26 6.19 -11.69 -0.46
N THR A 27 6.75 -12.91 -0.43
CA THR A 27 6.51 -13.88 0.64
C THR A 27 7.80 -14.52 1.13
N LYS A 28 8.80 -13.69 1.45
CA LYS A 28 9.82 -14.08 2.42
C LYS A 28 9.92 -12.96 3.45
N PRO A 29 9.48 -13.16 4.71
CA PRO A 29 9.68 -12.16 5.73
C PRO A 29 11.20 -12.02 5.93
N ASN A 30 11.71 -10.82 5.71
CA ASN A 30 13.10 -10.51 6.01
C ASN A 30 13.21 -10.50 7.54
N VAL A 31 13.94 -11.48 8.10
CA VAL A 31 14.02 -11.76 9.54
C VAL A 31 14.46 -10.55 10.37
N LYS A 32 15.20 -9.60 9.78
CA LYS A 32 15.60 -8.35 10.45
C LYS A 32 14.43 -7.39 10.70
N GLN A 33 13.36 -7.47 9.90
CA GLN A 33 12.18 -6.60 10.06
C GLN A 33 11.30 -7.04 11.23
N THR A 34 11.28 -8.34 11.54
CA THR A 34 10.43 -8.95 12.58
C THR A 34 10.77 -8.50 14.01
N GLU A 35 12.05 -8.27 14.31
CA GLU A 35 12.45 -7.83 15.67
C GLU A 35 12.06 -6.38 15.95
N ILE A 36 12.20 -5.49 14.97
CA ILE A 36 11.89 -4.06 15.12
C ILE A 36 10.35 -3.84 15.11
N SER A 37 9.60 -4.71 14.43
CA SER A 37 8.13 -4.66 14.45
C SER A 37 7.51 -4.98 15.81
N SER A 38 8.18 -5.74 16.67
CA SER A 38 7.62 -6.16 17.96
C SER A 38 7.56 -5.03 19.00
N ILE A 39 8.24 -3.91 18.75
CA ILE A 39 8.33 -2.78 19.70
C ILE A 39 7.20 -1.77 19.46
N ARG A 40 6.56 -1.79 18.27
CA ARG A 40 5.58 -0.77 17.89
C ARG A 40 4.16 -1.20 18.27
N PRO A 41 3.38 -0.34 18.96
CA PRO A 41 2.01 -0.67 19.33
C PRO A 41 1.12 -0.81 18.09
N PRO A 42 0.05 -1.63 18.16
CA PRO A 42 -0.91 -1.76 17.08
C PRO A 42 -1.63 -0.44 16.85
N HIS A 43 -1.76 -0.05 15.59
CA HIS A 43 -2.40 1.20 15.20
C HIS A 43 -3.16 1.05 13.88
N LEU A 44 -4.15 1.92 13.70
CA LEU A 44 -4.98 1.95 12.49
C LEU A 44 -4.30 2.78 11.40
N CYS A 45 -4.45 2.34 10.15
CA CYS A 45 -3.96 3.04 8.97
C CYS A 45 -4.63 4.42 8.87
N PRO A 46 -3.89 5.54 8.81
CA PRO A 46 -4.47 6.88 8.76
C PRO A 46 -5.18 7.18 7.43
N ILE A 47 -4.98 6.35 6.41
CA ILE A 47 -5.57 6.53 5.08
C ILE A 47 -6.90 5.80 4.92
N CYS A 48 -7.06 4.62 5.53
CA CYS A 48 -8.25 3.78 5.32
C CYS A 48 -8.83 3.16 6.60
N GLY A 49 -8.21 3.34 7.77
CA GLY A 49 -8.68 2.83 9.05
C GLY A 49 -8.43 1.34 9.32
N GLN A 50 -7.86 0.58 8.38
CA GLN A 50 -7.54 -0.84 8.60
C GLN A 50 -6.33 -1.03 9.51
N MET A 51 -6.24 -2.18 10.19
CA MET A 51 -5.07 -2.52 11.03
C MET A 51 -3.78 -2.48 10.20
N ALA A 52 -2.78 -1.77 10.70
CA ALA A 52 -1.53 -1.66 9.99
C ALA A 52 -0.76 -2.97 9.91
N GLN A 53 0.02 -3.11 8.84
CA GLN A 53 0.86 -4.28 8.61
C GLN A 53 2.29 -3.98 9.02
N GLN A 54 2.98 -4.97 9.58
CA GLN A 54 4.33 -4.76 10.10
C GLN A 54 5.33 -4.30 9.04
N ASN A 55 5.17 -4.76 7.79
CA ASN A 55 6.01 -4.36 6.66
C ASN A 55 5.70 -2.96 6.10
N ALA A 56 4.55 -2.38 6.46
CA ALA A 56 4.04 -1.12 5.91
C ALA A 56 3.71 -0.08 6.98
N TYR A 57 4.04 -0.33 8.25
CA TYR A 57 3.80 0.57 9.38
C TYR A 57 4.23 2.02 9.04
N PRO A 58 3.38 3.04 9.23
CA PRO A 58 2.09 3.03 9.92
C PRO A 58 0.85 2.75 9.03
N PHE A 59 1.00 2.10 7.89
CA PHE A 59 -0.09 1.84 6.95
C PHE A 59 -0.44 0.35 6.87
N CYS A 60 -1.60 0.04 6.30
CA CYS A 60 -1.98 -1.35 6.01
C CYS A 60 -1.31 -1.91 4.75
N SER A 61 -0.75 -1.05 3.88
CA SER A 61 -0.16 -1.47 2.60
C SER A 61 0.72 -0.40 1.95
N THR A 62 1.56 -0.81 0.99
CA THR A 62 2.34 0.09 0.12
C THR A 62 1.45 1.09 -0.64
N ARG A 63 0.23 0.69 -1.02
CA ARG A 63 -0.73 1.57 -1.70
C ARG A 63 -1.13 2.74 -0.81
N CYS A 64 -1.47 2.48 0.45
CA CYS A 64 -1.85 3.54 1.39
C CYS A 64 -0.68 4.49 1.67
N ARG A 65 0.54 3.97 1.79
CA ARG A 65 1.75 4.81 1.91
C ARG A 65 1.94 5.75 0.71
N ALA A 66 1.70 5.28 -0.51
CA ALA A 66 1.82 6.11 -1.70
C ALA A 66 0.73 7.19 -1.78
N ILE A 67 -0.50 6.86 -1.35
CA ILE A 67 -1.61 7.84 -1.28
C ILE A 67 -1.28 8.94 -0.26
N ASP A 68 -0.78 8.56 0.91
CA ASP A 68 -0.35 9.52 1.92
C ASP A 68 0.71 10.46 1.35
N LEU A 69 1.76 9.91 0.76
CA LEU A 69 2.82 10.70 0.10
C LEU A 69 2.25 11.67 -0.93
N ASN A 70 1.29 11.26 -1.75
CA ASN A 70 0.64 12.17 -2.69
C ASN A 70 -0.08 13.32 -1.97
N ARG A 71 -0.80 13.06 -0.87
CA ARG A 71 -1.46 14.12 -0.08
C ARG A 71 -0.46 15.14 0.46
N TRP A 72 0.73 14.69 0.87
CA TRP A 72 1.83 15.58 1.25
C TRP A 72 2.30 16.42 0.07
N LEU A 73 2.60 15.80 -1.07
CA LEU A 73 3.10 16.50 -2.26
C LEU A 73 2.06 17.45 -2.87
N SER A 74 0.77 17.16 -2.73
CA SER A 74 -0.33 18.02 -3.14
C SER A 74 -0.64 19.15 -2.15
N GLY A 75 0.04 19.22 -0.99
CA GLY A 75 -0.23 20.24 0.03
C GLY A 75 -1.59 20.10 0.71
N SER A 76 -2.15 18.89 0.78
CA SER A 76 -3.47 18.65 1.39
C SER A 76 -3.46 18.73 2.93
N TYR A 77 -2.28 18.68 3.56
CA TYR A 77 -2.15 18.81 5.01
C TYR A 77 -2.03 20.29 5.39
N ILE A 78 -3.01 20.79 6.13
CA ILE A 78 -3.12 22.19 6.56
C ILE A 78 -2.95 22.26 8.08
N LEU A 79 -2.06 23.15 8.54
CA LEU A 79 -1.90 23.43 9.97
C LEU A 79 -2.94 24.49 10.38
N PRO A 80 -3.68 24.29 11.48
CA PRO A 80 -4.63 25.31 11.95
C PRO A 80 -3.91 26.63 12.27
N PRO A 81 -4.57 27.78 12.05
CA PRO A 81 -3.99 29.06 12.44
C PRO A 81 -3.81 29.13 13.96
N PRO A 82 -2.83 29.90 14.45
CA PRO A 82 -2.66 30.11 15.88
C PRO A 82 -3.92 30.73 16.48
N LEU A 83 -4.25 30.35 17.72
CA LEU A 83 -5.34 30.99 18.47
C LEU A 83 -5.02 32.47 18.61
N GLN A 84 -5.93 33.33 18.14
CA GLN A 84 -5.81 34.78 18.29
C GLN A 84 -5.76 35.08 19.80
N LYS A 85 -4.62 35.55 20.30
CA LYS A 85 -4.61 36.27 21.58
C LYS A 85 -5.24 37.63 21.30
N THR A 86 -6.39 37.88 21.91
CA THR A 86 -6.96 39.23 21.97
C THR A 86 -6.10 40.01 22.94
N ASP A 87 -5.20 40.83 22.41
CA ASP A 87 -4.41 41.77 23.18
C ASP A 87 -5.33 42.97 23.55
N GLU A 88 -6.31 42.71 24.43
CA GLU A 88 -7.14 43.73 25.07
C GLU A 88 -6.59 44.00 26.48
N GLU A 89 -5.51 44.77 26.56
CA GLU A 89 -5.12 45.51 27.77
C GLU A 89 -4.88 46.96 27.34
N GLU A 90 -5.89 47.80 27.54
CA GLU A 90 -5.74 49.26 27.70
C GLU A 90 -5.93 49.60 29.19
#